data_AF-A0A8H7ZLJ3-F1
#
_entry.id   AF-A0A8H7ZLJ3-F1
#
_cell.length_a   1.000
_cell.length_b   1.000
_cell.length_c   1.000
_cell.angle_alpha   90.00
_cell.angle_beta   90.00
_cell.angle_gamma   90.00
#
_symmetry.space_group_name_H-M   'P 1'
#
loop_
_entity.id
_entity.type
_entity.pdbx_description
1 polymer ?
#
loop_
_entity_poly.entity_id
_entity_poly.type
_entity_poly.pdbx_seq_one_letter_code
_entity_poly.pdbx_strand_id
1 'polypeptide(L)'
;MLPDVRENLDSTDIPIGMFTCEFGPLPSDAGNTVLPYIPPHPQRGTKPHRYTLLLMEQPREIGADILKYDAVDVDSTTRAIELTPLIKRNKLIIRGATGFRSQWDESVYGIYKTILGEDFEPVYGVITEPPATGPNGLPLSMFANA
;
A
#
# COMPACT_ATOMS: atom_id res chain seq x y z
N MET A 1 -1.63 5.92 -24.98
CA MET A 1 -0.57 5.06 -24.43
C MET A 1 -0.22 5.64 -23.07
N LEU A 2 -0.85 5.13 -22.00
CA LEU A 2 -0.57 5.62 -20.65
C LEU A 2 0.81 5.07 -20.23
N PRO A 3 1.68 5.87 -19.60
CA PRO A 3 2.96 5.37 -19.10
C PRO A 3 2.71 4.29 -18.04
N ASP A 4 3.47 3.20 -18.10
CA ASP A 4 3.47 2.13 -17.09
C ASP A 4 4.13 2.68 -15.81
N VAL A 5 3.33 3.37 -14.98
CA VAL A 5 3.76 3.95 -13.69
C VAL A 5 3.79 2.83 -12.65
N ARG A 6 4.79 1.96 -12.76
CA ARG A 6 5.15 0.98 -11.72
C ARG A 6 6.27 1.56 -10.86
N GLU A 7 5.91 2.49 -9.98
CA GLU A 7 6.84 3.13 -9.06
C GLU A 7 7.17 2.23 -7.86
N ASN A 8 8.08 1.26 -8.04
CA ASN A 8 8.57 0.28 -7.06
C ASN A 8 8.51 0.72 -5.57
N LEU A 9 7.72 0.02 -4.75
CA LEU A 9 7.52 0.37 -3.32
C LEU A 9 8.63 -0.19 -2.43
N ASP A 10 9.03 -1.44 -2.66
CA ASP A 10 10.07 -2.10 -1.89
C ASP A 10 11.25 -2.42 -2.81
N SER A 11 12.28 -1.57 -2.68
CA SER A 11 13.50 -1.66 -3.47
C SER A 11 14.69 -1.80 -2.52
N THR A 12 15.61 -2.71 -2.85
CA THR A 12 16.86 -2.91 -2.11
C THR A 12 18.04 -2.44 -2.94
N ASP A 13 19.18 -2.22 -2.27
CA ASP A 13 20.46 -1.96 -2.91
C ASP A 13 20.51 -0.67 -3.75
N ILE A 14 19.74 0.35 -3.33
CA ILE A 14 19.73 1.66 -4.00
C ILE A 14 20.94 2.50 -3.56
N PRO A 15 21.85 2.91 -4.48
CA PRO A 15 22.98 3.74 -4.14
C PRO A 15 22.51 5.18 -3.89
N ILE A 16 22.67 5.66 -2.65
CA ILE A 16 22.36 7.05 -2.28
C ILE A 16 23.68 7.81 -2.11
N GLY A 17 23.91 8.81 -2.96
CA GLY A 17 25.03 9.75 -2.87
C GLY A 17 24.62 11.08 -2.23
N MET A 18 25.61 11.81 -1.68
CA MET A 18 25.42 13.13 -1.05
C MET A 18 24.82 14.21 -1.97
N PHE A 19 24.89 14.00 -3.30
CA PHE A 19 24.40 14.95 -4.32
C PHE A 19 23.12 14.47 -5.03
N THR A 20 22.61 13.29 -4.68
CA THR A 20 21.40 12.71 -5.28
C THR A 20 20.29 12.68 -4.24
N CYS A 21 19.43 13.69 -4.25
CA CYS A 21 18.28 13.82 -3.34
C CYS A 21 16.94 13.49 -4.01
N GLU A 22 16.94 13.09 -5.29
CA GLU A 22 15.72 12.81 -6.04
C GLU A 22 15.59 11.31 -6.31
N PHE A 23 14.51 10.72 -5.80
CA PHE A 23 14.00 9.42 -6.25
C PHE A 23 13.21 9.63 -7.54
N GLY A 24 13.91 9.98 -8.63
CA GLY A 24 13.37 9.87 -9.98
C GLY A 24 13.34 8.40 -10.44
N PRO A 25 12.92 8.09 -11.68
CA PRO A 25 13.15 6.77 -12.24
C PRO A 25 14.66 6.49 -12.18
N LEU A 26 15.04 5.62 -11.26
CA LEU A 26 16.41 5.18 -11.08
C LEU A 26 16.89 4.58 -12.42
N PRO A 27 18.18 4.70 -12.79
CA PRO A 27 18.74 3.90 -13.85
C PRO A 27 18.34 2.44 -13.63
N SER A 28 17.97 1.71 -14.69
CA SER A 28 17.42 0.34 -14.63
C SER A 28 18.24 -0.64 -13.77
N ASP A 29 19.51 -0.30 -13.52
CA ASP A 29 20.51 -1.13 -12.87
C ASP A 29 20.88 -0.63 -11.46
N ALA A 30 20.22 0.42 -10.95
CA ALA A 30 20.59 1.07 -9.69
C ALA A 30 19.87 0.51 -8.44
N GLY A 31 19.15 -0.61 -8.55
CA GLY A 31 18.53 -1.25 -7.39
C GLY A 31 17.70 -2.46 -7.79
N ASN A 32 17.54 -3.40 -6.87
CA ASN A 32 16.71 -4.58 -7.11
C ASN A 32 15.30 -4.34 -6.55
N THR A 33 14.28 -4.51 -7.39
CA THR A 33 12.88 -4.44 -6.93
C THR A 33 12.45 -5.79 -6.41
N VAL A 34 12.13 -5.86 -5.11
CA VAL A 34 11.68 -7.10 -4.46
C VAL A 34 10.18 -7.27 -4.66
N LEU A 35 9.41 -6.20 -4.48
CA LEU A 35 7.97 -6.18 -4.70
C LEU A 35 7.55 -5.00 -5.59
N PRO A 36 6.71 -5.27 -6.61
CA PRO A 36 6.18 -4.19 -7.43
C PRO A 36 5.21 -3.36 -6.60
N TYR A 37 5.17 -2.06 -6.92
CA TYR A 37 4.29 -1.11 -6.27
C TYR A 37 2.83 -1.39 -6.52
N ILE A 38 2.05 -1.20 -5.45
CA ILE A 38 0.61 -1.20 -5.49
C ILE A 38 0.16 0.13 -4.89
N PRO A 39 -0.65 0.92 -5.60
CA PRO A 39 -1.12 2.19 -5.08
C PRO A 39 -2.02 2.00 -3.84
N PRO A 40 -2.08 3.00 -2.97
CA PRO A 40 -2.90 2.93 -1.76
C PRO A 40 -4.38 2.78 -2.13
N HIS A 41 -5.01 1.69 -1.67
CA HIS A 41 -6.40 1.35 -1.97
C HIS A 41 -7.21 1.13 -0.68
N PRO A 42 -7.38 2.19 0.15
CA PRO A 42 -8.21 2.11 1.35
C PRO A 42 -9.64 1.68 0.97
N GLN A 43 -10.21 0.77 1.76
CA GLN A 43 -11.51 0.16 1.47
C GLN A 43 -12.65 1.13 1.77
N ARG A 44 -13.76 0.99 1.05
CA ARG A 44 -14.90 1.89 1.24
C ARG A 44 -15.51 1.71 2.62
N GLY A 45 -15.68 2.81 3.35
CA GLY A 45 -16.26 2.81 4.69
C GLY A 45 -15.32 2.38 5.82
N THR A 46 -14.02 2.16 5.54
CA THR A 46 -13.00 2.06 6.60
C THR A 46 -12.50 3.44 7.03
N LYS A 47 -11.83 3.50 8.19
CA LYS A 47 -11.15 4.71 8.65
C LYS A 47 -9.94 5.02 7.75
N PRO A 48 -9.38 6.25 7.76
CA PRO A 48 -8.18 6.57 7.01
C PRO A 48 -7.00 5.63 7.34
N HIS A 49 -6.36 5.08 6.31
CA HIS A 49 -5.21 4.18 6.43
C HIS A 49 -3.90 4.97 6.47
N ARG A 50 -2.88 4.42 7.14
CA ARG A 50 -1.54 5.03 7.25
C ARG A 50 -0.57 4.25 6.38
N TYR A 51 0.11 4.95 5.50
CA TYR A 51 1.17 4.40 4.66
C TYR A 51 2.49 5.01 5.14
N THR A 52 3.40 4.16 5.59
CA THR A 52 4.71 4.57 6.13
C THR A 52 5.78 4.09 5.18
N LEU A 53 6.61 5.02 4.74
CA LEU A 53 7.79 4.78 3.91
C LEU A 53 9.00 4.78 4.84
N LEU A 54 9.76 3.68 4.83
CA LEU A 54 10.95 3.50 5.66
C LEU A 54 12.19 3.41 4.78
N LEU A 55 13.16 4.27 5.08
CA LEU A 55 14.49 4.19 4.49
C LEU A 55 15.41 3.45 5.47
N MET A 56 15.97 2.34 5.01
CA MET A 56 16.85 1.48 5.80
C MET A 56 18.21 1.37 5.12
N GLU A 57 19.26 1.60 5.91
CA GLU A 57 20.64 1.35 5.50
C GLU A 57 20.97 -0.13 5.64
N GLN A 58 21.61 -0.66 4.60
CA GLN A 58 22.14 -2.02 4.58
C GLN A 58 23.48 -2.08 5.32
N PRO A 59 23.77 -3.16 6.07
CA PRO A 59 25.04 -3.29 6.78
C PRO A 59 26.20 -3.36 5.77
N ARG A 60 27.19 -2.49 5.94
CA ARG A 60 28.39 -2.44 5.10
C ARG A 60 29.40 -3.49 5.54
N GLU A 61 29.17 -4.76 5.19
CA GLU A 61 30.21 -5.79 5.32
C GLU A 61 31.13 -5.74 4.08
N ILE A 62 32.45 -5.73 4.30
CA ILE A 62 33.46 -5.64 3.22
C ILE A 62 33.34 -6.91 2.36
N GLY A 63 32.85 -6.75 1.13
CA GLY A 63 32.63 -7.86 0.20
C GLY A 63 31.27 -8.57 0.31
N ALA A 64 30.31 -8.01 1.06
CA ALA A 64 28.96 -8.56 1.10
C ALA A 64 28.26 -8.35 -0.24
N ASP A 65 27.86 -9.47 -0.85
CA ASP A 65 26.96 -9.50 -2.00
C ASP A 65 25.73 -8.63 -1.72
N ILE A 66 25.31 -7.89 -2.76
CA ILE A 66 23.98 -7.26 -2.90
C ILE A 66 22.96 -8.17 -2.21
N LEU A 67 22.14 -7.65 -1.29
CA LEU A 67 21.18 -8.48 -0.57
C LEU A 67 20.19 -9.04 -1.59
N LYS A 68 20.41 -10.30 -2.01
CA LYS A 68 19.50 -11.01 -2.91
C LYS A 68 18.24 -11.37 -2.12
N TYR A 69 17.33 -10.41 -2.04
CA TYR A 69 15.96 -10.67 -1.69
C TYR A 69 15.29 -11.34 -2.88
N ASP A 70 15.04 -12.63 -2.75
CA ASP A 70 14.13 -13.29 -3.66
C ASP A 70 12.70 -12.92 -3.25
N ALA A 71 11.85 -12.61 -4.23
CA ALA A 71 10.41 -12.37 -4.03
C ALA A 71 9.68 -13.56 -3.36
N VAL A 72 10.37 -14.67 -3.13
CA VAL A 72 9.92 -15.90 -2.45
C VAL A 72 9.87 -15.73 -0.92
N ASP A 73 10.68 -14.86 -0.34
CA ASP A 73 10.71 -14.63 1.13
C ASP A 73 9.55 -13.73 1.60
N VAL A 74 8.84 -13.08 0.67
CA VAL A 74 7.57 -12.40 0.94
C VAL A 74 6.46 -13.23 0.32
N ASP A 75 5.43 -13.57 1.10
CA ASP A 75 4.26 -14.23 0.54
C ASP A 75 3.61 -13.29 -0.49
N SER A 76 3.91 -13.53 -1.76
CA SER A 76 3.44 -12.75 -2.90
C SER A 76 1.91 -12.64 -2.97
N THR A 77 1.20 -13.55 -2.29
CA THR A 77 -0.26 -13.57 -2.24
C THR A 77 -0.83 -12.65 -1.17
N THR A 78 -0.29 -12.64 0.05
CA THR A 78 -0.81 -11.82 1.14
C THR A 78 -0.11 -10.47 1.29
N ARG A 79 1.15 -10.35 0.82
CA ARG A 79 2.01 -9.15 0.96
C ARG A 79 2.12 -8.64 2.40
N ALA A 80 1.81 -9.49 3.38
CA ALA A 80 1.91 -9.18 4.77
C ALA A 80 3.37 -9.31 5.20
N ILE A 81 3.98 -8.19 5.63
CA ILE A 81 5.38 -8.15 6.05
C ILE A 81 5.44 -7.73 7.51
N GLU A 82 6.07 -8.57 8.33
CA GLU A 82 6.45 -8.18 9.68
C GLU A 82 7.82 -7.47 9.63
N LEU A 83 7.84 -6.17 9.94
CA LEU A 83 9.06 -5.35 9.84
C LEU A 83 10.13 -5.73 10.89
N THR A 84 9.72 -6.07 12.11
CA THR A 84 10.65 -6.42 13.20
C THR A 84 11.56 -7.61 12.87
N PRO A 85 11.03 -8.77 12.43
CA PRO A 85 11.89 -9.89 12.03
C PRO A 85 12.72 -9.57 10.78
N LEU A 86 12.17 -8.81 9.82
CA LEU A 86 12.88 -8.37 8.62
C LEU A 86 14.15 -7.60 8.96
N ILE A 87 14.02 -6.58 9.83
CA ILE A 87 15.11 -5.72 10.28
C ILE A 87 16.16 -6.53 11.05
N LYS A 88 15.72 -7.41 11.95
CA LYS A 88 16.62 -8.23 12.78
C LYS A 88 17.41 -9.24 11.96
N ARG A 89 16.76 -9.96 11.03
CA ARG A 89 17.38 -10.98 10.18
C ARG A 89 18.49 -10.36 9.32
N ASN A 90 18.24 -9.17 8.80
CA ASN A 90 19.12 -8.54 7.83
C ASN A 90 20.01 -7.44 8.42
N LYS A 91 20.00 -7.27 9.75
CA LYS A 91 20.75 -6.24 10.46
C LYS A 91 20.57 -4.84 9.85
N LEU A 92 19.36 -4.54 9.37
CA LEU A 92 19.06 -3.26 8.73
C LEU A 92 19.01 -2.14 9.77
N ILE A 93 19.42 -0.94 9.38
CA ILE A 93 19.39 0.22 10.26
C ILE A 93 18.45 1.26 9.68
N ILE A 94 17.38 1.61 10.40
CA ILE A 94 16.45 2.66 9.96
C ILE A 94 17.18 4.02 9.96
N ARG A 95 17.16 4.72 8.83
CA ARG A 95 17.76 6.06 8.65
C ARG A 95 16.75 7.15 8.38
N GLY A 96 15.60 6.79 7.82
CA GLY A 96 14.53 7.74 7.53
C GLY A 96 13.17 7.09 7.64
N ALA A 97 12.18 7.90 8.00
CA ALA A 97 10.78 7.51 7.99
C ALA A 97 9.95 8.71 7.56
N THR A 98 9.05 8.50 6.61
CA THR A 98 8.00 9.46 6.25
C THR A 98 6.70 8.72 6.07
N GLY A 99 5.58 9.42 5.99
CA GLY A 99 4.31 8.76 5.81
C GLY A 99 3.20 9.72 5.44
N PHE A 100 2.16 9.15 4.85
CA PHE A 100 0.94 9.86 4.49
C PHE A 100 -0.28 9.03 4.89
N ARG A 101 -1.43 9.67 4.86
CA ARG A 101 -2.72 9.01 5.10
C ARG A 101 -3.52 9.02 3.82
N SER A 102 -4.17 7.91 3.54
CA SER A 102 -5.12 7.82 2.42
C SER A 102 -6.49 7.40 2.96
N GLN A 103 -7.53 7.98 2.37
CA GLN A 103 -8.92 7.65 2.60
C GLN A 103 -9.53 7.21 1.27
N TRP A 104 -10.57 6.39 1.32
CA TRP A 104 -11.29 5.97 0.13
C TRP A 104 -11.76 7.19 -0.68
N ASP A 105 -11.54 7.11 -1.99
CA ASP A 105 -12.08 8.00 -3.00
C ASP A 105 -12.51 7.19 -4.24
N GLU A 106 -13.09 7.86 -5.22
CA GLU A 106 -13.60 7.22 -6.44
C GLU A 106 -12.47 6.60 -7.31
N SER A 107 -11.22 7.05 -7.15
CA SER A 107 -10.08 6.54 -7.90
C SER A 107 -9.69 5.12 -7.48
N VAL A 108 -9.99 4.74 -6.24
CA VAL A 108 -9.75 3.41 -5.68
C VAL A 108 -10.47 2.31 -6.47
N TYR A 109 -11.65 2.61 -7.03
CA TYR A 109 -12.39 1.65 -7.84
C TYR A 109 -11.60 1.18 -9.06
N GLY A 110 -10.87 2.10 -9.72
CA GLY A 110 -10.02 1.77 -10.86
C GLY A 110 -8.84 0.88 -10.48
N ILE A 111 -8.32 0.99 -9.25
CA ILE A 111 -7.20 0.21 -8.73
C ILE A 111 -7.61 -1.25 -8.54
N TYR A 112 -8.75 -1.53 -7.90
CA TYR A 112 -9.23 -2.90 -7.70
C TYR A 112 -9.40 -3.64 -9.03
N LYS A 113 -10.02 -2.98 -10.00
CA LYS A 113 -10.28 -3.60 -11.31
C LYS A 113 -9.03 -3.78 -12.16
N THR A 114 -8.18 -2.76 -12.22
CA THR A 114 -7.06 -2.72 -13.18
C THR A 114 -5.80 -3.38 -12.62
N ILE A 115 -5.53 -3.22 -11.33
CA ILE A 115 -4.27 -3.62 -10.70
C ILE A 115 -4.44 -4.93 -9.91
N LEU A 116 -5.51 -5.03 -9.13
CA LEU A 116 -5.79 -6.24 -8.32
C LEU A 116 -6.54 -7.33 -9.10
N GLY A 117 -7.22 -6.96 -10.20
CA GLY A 117 -8.00 -7.89 -11.00
C GLY A 117 -9.29 -8.36 -10.33
N GLU A 118 -9.77 -7.62 -9.33
CA GLU A 118 -11.02 -7.91 -8.63
C GLU A 118 -12.18 -7.14 -9.27
N ASP A 119 -13.30 -7.83 -9.52
CA ASP A 119 -14.47 -7.21 -10.15
C ASP A 119 -15.25 -6.27 -9.20
N PHE A 120 -15.11 -6.46 -7.89
CA PHE A 120 -15.86 -5.73 -6.86
C PHE A 120 -14.94 -5.24 -5.74
N GLU A 121 -15.08 -3.96 -5.37
CA GLU A 121 -14.42 -3.43 -4.17
C GLU A 121 -15.16 -3.90 -2.90
N PRO A 122 -14.44 -4.28 -1.84
CA PRO A 122 -15.06 -4.60 -0.57
C PRO A 122 -15.54 -3.32 0.13
N VAL A 123 -16.79 -3.36 0.61
CA VAL A 123 -17.46 -2.24 1.27
C VAL A 123 -17.73 -2.61 2.72
N TYR A 124 -17.21 -1.81 3.64
CA TYR A 124 -17.34 -2.02 5.08
C TYR A 124 -18.16 -0.90 5.73
N GLY A 125 -18.67 -1.18 6.92
CA GLY A 125 -19.51 -0.26 7.67
C GLY A 125 -21.00 -0.53 7.51
N VAL A 126 -21.80 0.37 8.07
CA VAL A 126 -23.26 0.21 8.15
C VAL A 126 -23.86 0.57 6.80
N ILE A 127 -24.36 -0.45 6.08
CA ILE A 127 -25.49 -0.24 5.19
C ILE A 127 -26.58 0.30 6.11
N THR A 128 -26.90 1.59 6.02
CA THR A 128 -28.09 2.07 6.70
C THR A 128 -29.23 1.25 6.13
N GLU A 129 -29.82 0.36 6.94
CA GLU A 129 -31.04 -0.31 6.54
C GLU A 129 -31.99 0.79 6.05
N PRO A 130 -32.66 0.60 4.89
CA PRO A 130 -33.63 1.57 4.45
C PRO A 130 -34.59 1.85 5.62
N PRO A 131 -34.95 3.12 5.88
CA PRO A 131 -35.74 3.49 7.04
C PRO A 131 -36.94 2.55 7.12
N ALA A 132 -37.10 1.90 8.28
CA ALA A 132 -38.10 0.86 8.47
C ALA A 132 -39.45 1.35 7.91
N THR A 133 -39.92 0.62 6.92
CA THR A 133 -41.01 1.05 6.04
C THR A 133 -42.30 0.42 6.55
N GLY A 134 -43.36 1.22 6.69
CA GLY A 134 -44.66 0.71 7.06
C GLY A 134 -45.23 -0.25 6.00
N PRO A 135 -46.32 -0.97 6.32
CA PRO A 135 -47.01 -1.87 5.36
C PRO A 135 -47.45 -1.20 4.05
N ASN A 136 -47.44 0.12 4.01
CA ASN A 136 -47.82 1.01 2.91
C ASN A 136 -46.62 1.55 2.11
N GLY A 137 -45.38 1.15 2.40
CA GLY A 137 -44.20 1.63 1.68
C GLY A 137 -43.71 3.02 2.11
N LEU A 138 -44.28 3.61 3.18
CA LEU A 138 -43.86 4.92 3.71
C LEU A 138 -42.89 4.78 4.89
N PRO A 139 -41.94 5.71 5.08
CA PRO A 139 -41.00 5.65 6.19
C PRO A 139 -41.70 5.85 7.54
N LEU A 140 -41.35 5.03 8.55
CA LEU A 140 -41.96 5.08 9.89
C LEU A 140 -41.86 6.45 10.59
N SER A 141 -40.89 7.28 10.21
CA SER A 141 -40.76 8.65 10.70
C SER A 141 -41.98 9.54 10.41
N MET A 142 -42.79 9.21 9.40
CA MET A 142 -44.03 9.94 9.09
C MET A 142 -45.17 9.63 10.07
N PHE A 143 -45.11 8.54 10.82
CA PHE A 143 -46.15 8.13 11.78
C PHE A 143 -45.83 8.52 13.22
N ALA A 144 -44.66 9.10 13.48
CA ALA A 144 -44.19 9.44 14.83
C ALA A 144 -44.78 10.75 15.40
N ASN A 145 -45.56 11.52 14.62
CA ASN A 145 -46.11 12.83 15.01
C ASN A 145 -47.65 12.89 14.93
N ALA A 146 -48.35 11.76 15.09
CA ALA A 146 -49.81 11.69 15.10
C ALA A 146 -50.36 11.58 16.52
#